data_AF-A0A2W2DNZ5-F1
#
_entry.id   AF-A0A2W2DNZ5-F1
#
_cell.length_a   1.000
_cell.length_b   1.000
_cell.length_c   1.000
_cell.angle_alpha   90.00
_cell.angle_beta   90.00
_cell.angle_gamma   90.00
#
_symmetry.space_group_name_H-M   'P 1'
#
loop_
_entity.id
_entity.type
_entity.pdbx_description
1 polymer ?
#
loop_
_entity_poly.entity_id
_entity_poly.type
_entity_poly.pdbx_seq_one_letter_code
_entity_poly.pdbx_strand_id
1 'polypeptide(L)'
;MKVVEKDFGQLPDGKIVTAFTLENIKRTQITAISYGATWQSFSVERDGVKQELLVQFDDLAAYLDNPFHFGNTIGRVGGRLSKTDYDINGAHFTLTPNDHGNV
;
A
#
# COMPACT_ATOMS: atom_id res chain seq x y z
N MET A 1 3.87 20.45 -10.98
CA MET A 1 3.26 19.18 -10.57
C MET A 1 1.97 19.51 -9.85
N LYS A 2 0.85 18.93 -10.26
CA LYS A 2 -0.45 19.15 -9.62
C LYS A 2 -0.69 18.03 -8.60
N VAL A 3 -1.28 18.37 -7.45
CA VAL A 3 -1.72 17.40 -6.44
C VAL A 3 -3.22 17.56 -6.24
N VAL A 4 -3.94 16.45 -6.17
CA VAL A 4 -5.37 16.40 -5.85
C VAL A 4 -5.58 15.39 -4.73
N GLU A 5 -6.39 15.78 -3.75
CA GLU A 5 -6.79 14.94 -2.63
C GLU A 5 -8.27 14.60 -2.76
N LYS A 6 -8.62 13.36 -2.41
CA LYS A 6 -10.00 12.88 -2.40
C LYS A 6 -10.17 11.77 -1.37
N ASP A 7 -11.36 11.65 -0.82
CA ASP A 7 -11.71 10.52 0.03
C ASP A 7 -11.71 9.24 -0.81
N PHE A 8 -10.97 8.23 -0.36
CA PHE A 8 -10.86 6.91 -1.01
C PHE A 8 -11.77 5.88 -0.34
N GLY A 9 -12.03 6.04 0.96
CA GLY A 9 -12.90 5.16 1.71
C GLY A 9 -12.81 5.43 3.21
N GLN A 10 -13.52 4.63 3.99
CA GLN A 10 -13.53 4.70 5.45
C GLN A 10 -13.18 3.34 6.04
N LEU A 11 -12.29 3.31 7.02
CA LEU A 11 -11.95 2.12 7.79
C LEU A 11 -13.10 1.75 8.76
N PRO A 12 -13.17 0.50 9.24
CA PRO A 12 -14.19 0.08 10.20
C PRO A 12 -14.21 0.90 11.51
N ASP A 13 -13.08 1.51 11.88
CA ASP A 13 -12.95 2.40 13.04
C ASP A 13 -13.39 3.85 12.77
N GLY A 14 -13.88 4.13 11.56
CA GLY A 14 -14.37 5.44 11.14
C GLY A 14 -13.31 6.37 10.56
N LYS A 15 -12.02 6.00 10.55
CA LYS A 15 -10.97 6.83 9.94
C LYS A 15 -11.11 6.89 8.43
N ILE A 16 -10.96 8.09 7.87
CA ILE A 16 -10.96 8.31 6.42
C ILE A 16 -9.60 7.94 5.84
N VAL A 17 -9.63 7.19 4.74
CA VAL A 17 -8.49 6.94 3.88
C VAL A 17 -8.54 7.96 2.75
N THR A 18 -7.46 8.72 2.59
CA THR A 18 -7.33 9.77 1.56
C THR A 18 -6.46 9.26 0.43
N ALA A 19 -6.88 9.51 -0.80
CA ALA A 19 -6.06 9.33 -1.99
C ALA A 19 -5.41 10.65 -2.40
N PHE A 20 -4.11 10.61 -2.64
CA PHE A 20 -3.28 11.71 -3.13
C PHE A 20 -2.86 11.39 -4.57
N THR A 21 -3.42 12.10 -5.55
CA THR A 21 -3.07 11.94 -6.96
C THR A 21 -2.14 13.07 -7.40
N LEU A 22 -0.93 12.69 -7.82
CA LEU A 22 0.09 13.59 -8.36
C LEU A 22 0.10 13.47 -9.89
N GLU A 23 0.06 14.61 -10.60
CA GLU A 23 0.15 14.68 -12.05
C GLU A 23 1.31 15.58 -12.51
N ASN A 24 2.11 15.08 -13.45
CA ASN A 24 3.16 15.86 -14.10
C ASN A 24 2.67 16.54 -15.39
N ILE A 25 3.49 17.40 -16.00
CA ILE A 25 3.13 18.13 -17.23
C ILE A 25 2.93 17.23 -18.46
N LYS A 26 3.36 15.96 -18.39
CA LYS A 26 3.20 14.95 -19.44
C LYS A 26 2.02 14.01 -19.17
N ARG A 27 1.10 14.38 -18.28
CA ARG A 27 -0.10 13.60 -17.91
C ARG A 27 0.18 12.24 -17.28
N THR A 28 1.42 11.97 -16.87
CA THR A 28 1.70 10.83 -15.99
C THR A 28 1.08 11.10 -14.62
N GLN A 29 0.33 10.12 -14.11
CA GLN A 29 -0.33 10.21 -12.81
C GLN A 29 0.10 9.07 -11.89
N ILE A 30 0.35 9.40 -10.62
CA ILE A 30 0.52 8.44 -9.54
C ILE A 30 -0.53 8.75 -8.48
N THR A 31 -1.19 7.72 -7.93
CA THR A 31 -2.03 7.86 -6.75
C THR A 31 -1.47 7.01 -5.62
N ALA A 32 -1.28 7.63 -4.46
CA ALA A 32 -1.01 6.94 -3.20
C ALA A 32 -2.20 7.12 -2.25
N ILE A 33 -2.54 6.08 -1.47
CA ILE A 33 -3.58 6.16 -0.45
C ILE A 33 -2.96 6.12 0.96
N SER A 34 -3.58 6.79 1.92
CA SER A 34 -3.07 6.87 3.30
C SER A 34 -3.11 5.52 4.05
N TYR A 35 -3.86 4.55 3.56
CA TYR A 35 -3.84 3.17 4.07
C TYR A 35 -2.54 2.49 3.63
N GLY A 36 -1.64 2.21 4.58
CA GLY A 36 -0.38 1.52 4.32
C GLY A 36 0.60 2.26 3.39
N ALA A 37 0.39 3.58 3.18
CA ALA A 37 1.08 4.36 2.15
C ALA A 37 1.10 3.63 0.79
N THR A 38 -0.04 3.08 0.40
CA THR A 38 -0.16 2.16 -0.73
C THR A 38 -0.10 2.91 -2.05
N TRP A 39 0.77 2.46 -2.97
CA TRP A 39 0.81 2.91 -4.35
C TRP A 39 -0.36 2.29 -5.11
N GLN A 40 -1.48 3.01 -5.12
CA GLN A 40 -2.76 2.54 -5.64
C GLN A 40 -2.83 2.61 -7.17
N SER A 41 -2.28 3.63 -7.82
CA SER A 41 -2.34 3.74 -9.28
C SER A 41 -1.06 4.34 -9.85
N PHE A 42 -0.61 3.83 -11.00
CA PHE A 42 0.42 4.43 -11.82
C PHE A 42 -0.01 4.39 -13.29
N SER A 43 -0.21 5.56 -13.87
CA SER A 43 -0.69 5.63 -15.24
C SER A 43 0.05 6.64 -16.09
N VAL A 44 0.10 6.33 -17.38
CA VAL A 44 0.68 7.17 -18.43
C VAL A 44 -0.36 7.40 -19.51
N GLU A 45 -0.33 8.58 -20.13
CA GLU A 45 -1.13 8.84 -21.32
C GLU A 45 -0.36 8.37 -22.56
N ARG A 46 -1.02 7.56 -23.39
CA ARG A 46 -0.52 7.12 -24.69
C ARG A 46 -1.64 7.28 -25.71
N ASP A 47 -1.37 8.04 -26.77
CA ASP A 47 -2.33 8.32 -27.85
C ASP A 47 -3.67 8.90 -27.34
N GLY A 48 -3.60 9.74 -26.31
CA GLY A 48 -4.77 10.34 -25.65
C GLY A 48 -5.53 9.41 -24.70
N VAL A 49 -5.05 8.19 -24.49
CA VAL A 49 -5.68 7.21 -23.59
C VAL A 49 -4.81 6.99 -22.36
N LYS A 50 -5.44 7.05 -21.18
CA LYS A 50 -4.81 6.71 -19.90
C LYS A 50 -4.62 5.19 -19.81
N GLN A 51 -3.38 4.76 -19.59
CA GLN A 51 -3.00 3.35 -19.43
C GLN A 51 -2.55 3.12 -17.99
N GLU A 52 -3.25 2.27 -17.24
CA GLU A 52 -2.85 1.83 -15.89
C GLU A 52 -1.73 0.79 -16.01
N LEU A 53 -0.72 0.91 -15.15
CA LEU A 53 0.48 0.08 -15.16
C LEU A 53 0.59 -0.84 -13.94
N LEU A 54 -0.24 -0.64 -12.92
CA LEU A 54 -0.28 -1.48 -11.72
C LEU A 54 -1.45 -2.46 -11.73
N VAL A 55 -1.23 -3.61 -11.09
CA VAL A 55 -2.33 -4.41 -10.55
C VAL A 55 -2.79 -3.73 -9.26
N GLN A 56 -4.06 -3.38 -9.19
CA GLN A 56 -4.60 -2.52 -8.15
C GLN A 56 -6.10 -2.76 -7.92
N PHE A 57 -6.66 -2.12 -6.89
CA PHE A 57 -8.09 -2.09 -6.63
C PHE A 57 -8.64 -0.66 -6.60
N ASP A 58 -9.87 -0.50 -7.08
CA ASP A 58 -10.51 0.81 -7.18
C ASP A 58 -11.11 1.30 -5.85
N ASP A 59 -11.28 0.41 -4.86
CA ASP A 59 -11.90 0.72 -3.57
C ASP A 59 -11.12 0.18 -2.36
N LEU A 60 -11.36 0.79 -1.20
CA LEU A 60 -10.71 0.42 0.06
C LEU A 60 -11.09 -0.98 0.53
N ALA A 61 -12.32 -1.44 0.30
CA ALA A 61 -12.79 -2.72 0.83
C ALA A 61 -11.99 -3.88 0.23
N ALA A 62 -11.69 -3.83 -1.06
CA ALA A 62 -10.84 -4.80 -1.73
C ALA A 62 -9.41 -4.84 -1.15
N TYR A 63 -8.84 -3.69 -0.76
CA TYR A 63 -7.54 -3.65 -0.08
C TYR A 63 -7.57 -4.23 1.34
N LEU A 64 -8.72 -4.19 2.03
CA LEU A 64 -8.87 -4.77 3.36
C LEU A 64 -9.05 -6.29 3.34
N ASP A 65 -9.66 -6.83 2.28
CA ASP A 65 -9.94 -8.27 2.15
C ASP A 65 -8.78 -9.03 1.48
N ASN A 66 -7.90 -8.34 0.75
CA ASN A 66 -6.91 -9.00 -0.09
C ASN A 66 -5.57 -9.33 0.61
N PRO A 67 -5.04 -10.56 0.47
CA PRO A 67 -3.80 -10.98 1.14
C PRO A 67 -2.50 -10.66 0.37
N PHE A 68 -2.56 -10.09 -0.84
CA PHE A 68 -1.39 -9.97 -1.74
C PHE A 68 -0.62 -8.65 -1.62
N HIS A 69 -1.04 -7.75 -0.72
CA HIS A 69 -0.31 -6.51 -0.40
C HIS A 69 0.07 -5.62 -1.61
N PHE A 70 -0.80 -5.54 -2.64
CA PHE A 70 -0.49 -4.80 -3.87
C PHE A 70 -0.19 -3.32 -3.61
N GLY A 71 1.02 -2.90 -3.96
CA GLY A 71 1.46 -1.51 -3.81
C GLY A 71 1.66 -1.05 -2.37
N ASN A 72 1.40 -1.89 -1.36
CA ASN A 72 1.55 -1.53 0.04
C ASN A 72 3.02 -1.27 0.37
N THR A 73 3.26 -0.33 1.29
CA THR A 73 4.56 -0.26 1.97
C THR A 73 4.65 -1.38 3.00
N ILE A 74 5.69 -2.23 2.90
CA ILE A 74 5.88 -3.38 3.79
C ILE A 74 6.80 -3.00 4.96
N GLY A 75 6.41 -3.36 6.19
CA GLY A 75 7.21 -3.08 7.39
C GLY A 75 6.74 -3.83 8.64
N ARG A 76 7.54 -3.86 9.71
CA ARG A 76 8.85 -3.17 9.87
C ARG A 76 10.00 -3.83 9.12
N VAL A 77 9.88 -5.10 8.75
CA VAL A 77 10.87 -5.85 7.97
C VAL A 77 10.12 -6.47 6.79
N GLY A 78 10.62 -6.27 5.57
CA GLY A 78 10.07 -6.94 4.39
C GLY A 78 10.71 -8.31 4.19
N GLY A 79 9.92 -9.28 3.74
CA GLY A 79 10.39 -10.64 3.47
C GLY A 79 10.01 -11.62 4.58
N ARG A 80 10.87 -12.61 4.84
CA ARG A 80 10.66 -13.67 5.84
C ARG A 80 11.73 -13.62 6.91
N LEU A 81 11.30 -13.92 8.13
CA LEU A 81 12.10 -14.09 9.31
C LEU A 81 11.99 -15.55 9.76
N SER A 82 13.13 -16.26 9.76
CA SER A 82 13.19 -17.71 10.01
C SER A 82 13.06 -18.12 11.48
N LYS A 83 12.92 -17.15 12.39
CA LYS A 83 12.76 -17.36 13.83
C LYS A 83 11.57 -16.55 14.33
N THR A 84 10.97 -17.00 15.41
CA THR A 84 9.94 -16.26 16.15
C THR A 84 10.53 -15.38 17.23
N ASP A 85 11.66 -15.79 17.80
CA ASP A 85 12.22 -15.19 18.99
C ASP A 85 13.55 -14.49 18.70
N TYR A 86 13.66 -13.26 19.21
CA TYR A 86 14.78 -12.35 18.97
C TYR A 86 15.19 -11.66 20.27
N ASP A 87 16.48 -11.73 20.60
CA ASP A 87 17.08 -10.93 21.65
C ASP A 87 17.78 -9.71 21.04
N ILE A 88 17.26 -8.51 21.32
CA ILE A 88 17.78 -7.25 20.80
C ILE A 88 18.06 -6.34 21.99
N ASN A 89 19.33 -5.94 22.17
CA ASN A 89 19.77 -5.06 23.26
C ASN A 89 19.35 -5.54 24.66
N GLY A 90 19.35 -6.86 24.89
CA GLY A 90 18.96 -7.45 26.17
C GLY A 90 17.45 -7.54 26.42
N ALA A 91 16.62 -7.14 25.45
CA ALA A 91 15.18 -7.35 25.48
C ALA A 91 14.79 -8.52 24.57
N HIS A 92 13.87 -9.36 25.04
CA HIS A 92 13.36 -10.52 24.33
C HIS A 92 12.07 -10.15 23.58
N PHE A 93 11.99 -10.48 22.30
CA PHE A 93 10.84 -10.25 21.43
C PHE A 93 10.39 -11.53 20.77
N THR A 94 9.12 -11.89 20.95
CA THR A 94 8.46 -12.97 20.23
C THR A 94 7.54 -12.40 19.16
N LEU A 95 7.71 -12.85 17.93
CA LEU A 95 6.89 -12.50 16.78
C LEU A 95 5.97 -13.66 16.41
N THR A 96 4.76 -13.33 15.95
CA THR A 96 3.77 -14.33 15.53
C THR A 96 4.06 -14.82 14.12
N PRO A 97 4.24 -16.14 13.90
CA PRO A 97 4.34 -16.69 12.55
C PRO A 97 3.10 -16.40 11.71
N ASN A 98 3.30 -16.02 10.46
CA ASN A 98 2.23 -15.75 9.49
C ASN A 98 2.39 -16.55 8.19
N ASP A 99 3.50 -17.28 8.01
CA ASP A 99 3.78 -18.02 6.77
C ASP A 99 4.53 -19.33 7.04
N HIS A 100 3.79 -20.43 7.24
CA HIS A 100 4.33 -21.78 7.42
C HIS A 100 5.43 -21.91 8.49
N GLY A 101 5.29 -21.19 9.61
CA GLY A 101 6.27 -21.16 10.70
C GLY A 101 7.34 -20.07 10.56
N ASN A 102 7.38 -19.37 9.43
CA ASN A 102 8.10 -18.11 9.31
C ASN A 102 7.22 -16.95 9.80
N VAL A 103 7.90 -15.88 10.18
CA VAL A 103 7.34 -14.56 10.46
C VAL A 103 7.51 -13.67 9.23
#